data_AF-A0A7V3UKE2-F1
#
_entry.id   AF-A0A7V3UKE2-F1
#
_cell.length_a   1.000
_cell.length_b   1.000
_cell.length_c   1.000
_cell.angle_alpha   90.00
_cell.angle_beta   90.00
_cell.angle_gamma   90.00
#
_symmetry.space_group_name_H-M   'P 1'
#
loop_
_entity.id
_entity.type
_entity.pdbx_description
1 polymer ?
#
loop_
_entity_poly.entity_id
_entity_poly.type
_entity_poly.pdbx_seq_one_letter_code
_entity_poly.pdbx_strand_id
1 'polypeptide(L)'
;MDIPPRAILGSSPPRREDLRPSPGEVHFLWFFIQGSIMVPDTRAQLRRAWGMCRRHSFTLLAVEAAFRHGYLHGPALLYEDLMERALAAFNLRGPLQEIRVAHRLRDTGPCLM
;
A
#
# COMPACT_ATOMS: atom_id res chain seq x y z
N MET A 1 -2.85 -1.26 39.66
CA MET A 1 -1.72 -0.74 38.88
C MET A 1 -2.15 -0.76 37.43
N ASP A 2 -2.83 0.30 37.01
CA ASP A 2 -3.41 0.42 35.67
C ASP A 2 -2.34 0.95 34.71
N ILE A 3 -2.04 0.16 33.68
CA ILE A 3 -1.18 0.55 32.58
C ILE A 3 -2.05 1.39 31.63
N PRO A 4 -1.72 2.67 31.37
CA PRO A 4 -2.54 3.47 30.47
C PRO A 4 -2.38 2.95 29.02
N PRO A 5 -3.48 2.92 28.23
CA PRO A 5 -3.40 2.60 26.82
C PRO A 5 -2.58 3.68 26.11
N ARG A 6 -1.57 3.26 25.33
CA ARG A 6 -0.78 4.14 24.46
C ARG A 6 -1.74 4.97 23.60
N ALA A 7 -1.69 6.29 23.79
CA ALA A 7 -2.32 7.26 22.94
C ALA A 7 -1.95 6.98 21.47
N ILE A 8 -2.93 6.57 20.68
CA ILE A 8 -2.89 6.65 19.23
C ILE A 8 -2.85 8.16 18.94
N LEU A 9 -1.65 8.68 18.73
CA LEU A 9 -1.42 10.08 18.37
C LEU A 9 -2.31 10.40 17.16
N GLY A 10 -3.22 11.34 17.39
CA GLY A 10 -4.26 11.72 16.45
C GLY A 10 -3.69 12.35 15.20
N SER A 11 -4.03 11.77 14.05
CA SER A 11 -4.44 12.56 12.91
C SER A 11 -5.96 12.62 12.93
N SER A 12 -6.54 13.82 12.81
CA SER A 12 -7.97 13.96 12.53
C SER A 12 -8.33 13.07 11.33
N PRO A 13 -9.49 12.40 11.32
CA PRO A 13 -9.89 11.61 10.16
C PRO A 13 -9.88 12.54 8.93
N PRO A 14 -9.29 12.11 7.80
CA PRO A 14 -9.22 12.94 6.60
C PRO A 14 -10.62 13.38 6.20
N ARG A 15 -10.80 14.65 5.84
CA ARG A 15 -12.09 15.13 5.33
C ARG A 15 -12.38 14.42 4.01
N ARG A 16 -13.66 14.30 3.65
CA ARG A 16 -14.06 13.65 2.39
C ARG A 16 -13.42 14.32 1.17
N GLU A 17 -13.16 15.62 1.22
CA GLU A 17 -12.44 16.33 0.16
C GLU A 17 -10.98 15.85 0.02
N ASP A 18 -10.30 15.54 1.13
CA ASP A 18 -8.91 15.07 1.15
C ASP A 18 -8.76 13.67 0.52
N LEU A 19 -9.87 12.93 0.43
CA LEU A 19 -9.94 11.58 -0.15
C LEU A 19 -10.25 11.59 -1.65
N ARG A 20 -10.73 12.72 -2.20
CA ARG A 20 -11.01 12.80 -3.64
C ARG A 20 -9.70 12.91 -4.43
N PRO A 21 -9.47 12.06 -5.43
CA PRO A 21 -8.34 12.21 -6.31
C PRO A 21 -8.52 13.45 -7.20
N SER A 22 -7.43 14.15 -7.44
CA SER A 22 -7.34 15.19 -8.47
C SER A 22 -7.47 14.56 -9.86
N PRO A 23 -7.85 15.36 -10.89
CA PRO A 23 -7.89 14.86 -12.26
C PRO A 23 -6.57 14.25 -12.74
N GLY A 24 -5.43 14.81 -12.30
CA GLY A 24 -4.10 14.28 -12.61
C GLY A 24 -3.85 12.90 -11.99
N GLU A 25 -4.28 12.68 -10.75
CA GLU A 25 -4.17 11.38 -10.08
C GLU A 25 -5.05 10.33 -10.76
N VAL A 26 -6.28 10.70 -11.18
CA VAL A 26 -7.14 9.80 -11.95
C VAL A 26 -6.50 9.43 -13.29
N HIS A 27 -5.91 10.41 -13.98
CA HIS A 27 -5.23 10.19 -15.25
C HIS A 27 -3.98 9.31 -15.12
N PHE A 28 -3.19 9.51 -14.07
CA PHE A 28 -2.06 8.64 -13.76
C PHE A 28 -2.53 7.21 -13.48
N LEU A 29 -3.52 7.05 -12.59
CA LEU A 29 -4.06 5.74 -12.24
C LEU A 29 -4.65 5.00 -13.45
N TRP A 30 -5.23 5.74 -14.40
CA TRP A 30 -5.68 5.17 -15.67
C TRP A 30 -4.54 4.51 -16.46
N PHE A 31 -3.43 5.22 -16.70
CA PHE A 31 -2.27 4.62 -17.35
C PHE A 31 -1.67 3.48 -16.52
N PHE A 32 -1.68 3.65 -15.20
CA PHE A 32 -1.14 2.69 -14.27
C PHE A 32 -1.85 1.33 -14.34
N ILE A 33 -3.19 1.31 -14.40
CA ILE A 33 -3.98 0.08 -14.53
C ILE A 33 -3.89 -0.57 -15.91
N GLN A 34 -3.48 0.18 -16.95
CA GLN A 34 -3.35 -0.35 -18.30
C GLN A 34 -2.03 -1.09 -18.55
N GLY A 35 -1.05 -0.98 -17.64
CA GLY A 35 0.16 -1.79 -17.75
C GLY A 35 1.38 -1.28 -16.99
N SER A 36 1.40 -0.03 -16.52
CA SER A 36 2.59 0.47 -15.80
C SER A 36 2.86 -0.31 -14.52
N ILE A 37 1.82 -0.85 -13.85
CA ILE A 37 2.02 -1.75 -12.71
C ILE A 37 2.76 -3.05 -13.07
N MET A 38 2.74 -3.46 -14.34
CA MET A 38 3.47 -4.66 -14.79
C MET A 38 4.95 -4.37 -15.06
N VAL A 39 5.35 -3.10 -15.14
CA VAL A 39 6.74 -2.71 -15.36
C VAL A 39 7.57 -3.09 -14.13
N PRO A 40 8.66 -3.87 -14.28
CA PRO A 40 9.46 -4.36 -13.14
C PRO A 40 9.96 -3.24 -12.22
N ASP A 41 10.42 -2.12 -12.77
CA ASP A 41 10.91 -0.99 -11.97
C ASP A 41 9.80 -0.33 -11.15
N THR A 42 8.61 -0.21 -11.73
CA THR A 42 7.42 0.30 -11.02
C THR A 42 7.04 -0.65 -9.88
N ARG A 43 7.05 -1.97 -10.12
CA ARG A 43 6.83 -2.97 -9.06
C ARG A 43 7.87 -2.91 -7.98
N ALA A 44 9.14 -2.80 -8.34
CA ALA A 44 10.22 -2.67 -7.37
C ALA A 44 10.05 -1.42 -6.49
N GLN A 45 9.62 -0.30 -7.07
CA GLN A 45 9.37 0.94 -6.34
C GLN A 45 8.17 0.82 -5.40
N LEU A 46 7.03 0.26 -5.86
CA LEU A 46 5.87 -0.01 -5.00
C LEU A 46 6.25 -0.95 -3.86
N ARG A 47 6.95 -2.04 -4.15
CA ARG A 47 7.38 -3.00 -3.12
C ARG A 47 8.29 -2.35 -2.08
N ARG A 48 9.16 -1.41 -2.48
CA ARG A 48 9.98 -0.60 -1.56
C ARG A 48 9.14 0.41 -0.78
N ALA A 49 8.06 0.94 -1.33
CA ALA A 49 7.17 1.87 -0.64
C ALA A 49 6.11 1.17 0.24
N TRP A 50 6.09 -0.17 0.29
CA TRP A 50 5.01 -0.95 0.91
C TRP A 50 3.66 -0.80 0.18
N GLY A 51 3.72 -0.68 -1.14
CA GLY A 51 2.58 -0.46 -2.01
C GLY A 51 2.21 1.01 -2.10
N MET A 52 0.91 1.28 -2.13
CA MET A 52 0.33 2.62 -2.12
C MET A 52 -0.16 2.97 -0.73
N CYS A 53 -0.22 4.27 -0.42
CA CYS A 53 -0.88 4.71 0.80
C CYS A 53 -2.37 4.31 0.77
N ARG A 54 -3.02 4.28 1.94
CA ARG A 54 -4.44 3.90 2.05
C ARG A 54 -5.32 4.63 1.02
N ARG A 55 -5.14 5.95 0.85
CA ARG A 55 -5.91 6.77 -0.10
C ARG A 55 -5.73 6.27 -1.54
N HIS A 56 -4.48 6.16 -2.00
CA HIS A 56 -4.17 5.73 -3.36
C HIS A 56 -4.54 4.28 -3.64
N SER A 57 -4.44 3.39 -2.64
CA SER A 57 -4.92 2.00 -2.76
C SER A 57 -6.44 1.94 -2.97
N PHE A 58 -7.22 2.72 -2.22
CA PHE A 58 -8.67 2.80 -2.43
C PHE A 58 -9.03 3.42 -3.78
N THR A 59 -8.32 4.47 -4.19
CA THR A 59 -8.55 5.09 -5.50
C THR A 59 -8.23 4.13 -6.63
N LEU A 60 -7.10 3.42 -6.56
CA LEU A 60 -6.73 2.38 -7.55
C LEU A 60 -7.83 1.32 -7.66
N LEU A 61 -8.30 0.80 -6.52
CA LEU A 61 -9.37 -0.19 -6.48
C LEU A 61 -10.67 0.33 -7.10
N ALA A 62 -11.07 1.56 -6.75
CA ALA A 62 -12.29 2.17 -7.25
C ALA A 62 -12.22 2.44 -8.77
N VAL A 63 -11.08 2.96 -9.25
CA VAL A 63 -10.83 3.16 -10.68
C VAL A 63 -10.87 1.82 -11.40
N GLU A 64 -10.12 0.82 -10.93
CA GLU A 64 -10.08 -0.47 -11.60
C GLU A 64 -11.44 -1.17 -11.62
N ALA A 65 -12.21 -1.13 -10.51
CA ALA A 65 -13.55 -1.71 -10.45
C ALA A 65 -14.58 -1.00 -11.34
N ALA A 66 -14.40 0.31 -11.58
CA ALA A 66 -15.26 1.06 -12.50
C ALA A 66 -15.04 0.66 -13.97
N PHE A 67 -13.83 0.24 -14.33
CA PHE A 67 -13.45 -0.06 -15.71
C PHE A 67 -13.32 -1.55 -16.02
N ARG A 68 -13.06 -2.40 -15.02
CA ARG A 68 -12.99 -3.85 -15.14
C ARG A 68 -14.12 -4.46 -14.33
N HIS A 69 -15.10 -5.05 -15.02
CA HIS A 69 -16.23 -5.74 -14.39
C HIS A 69 -15.93 -7.22 -14.04
N GLY A 70 -14.67 -7.65 -14.21
CA GLY A 70 -14.22 -9.01 -13.95
C GLY A 70 -13.09 -9.02 -12.92
N TYR A 71 -11.91 -9.49 -13.34
CA TYR A 71 -10.76 -9.62 -12.45
C TYR A 71 -10.02 -8.29 -12.26
N LEU A 72 -9.69 -7.97 -11.01
CA LEU A 72 -8.91 -6.80 -10.61
C LEU A 72 -7.44 -7.23 -10.47
N HIS A 73 -6.61 -6.85 -11.44
CA HIS A 73 -5.20 -7.26 -11.47
C HIS A 73 -4.35 -6.40 -10.54
N GLY A 74 -4.62 -5.11 -10.45
CA GLY A 74 -3.82 -4.18 -9.64
C GLY A 74 -3.78 -4.60 -8.16
N PRO A 75 -4.93 -4.69 -7.47
CA PRO A 75 -5.02 -5.15 -6.10
C PRO A 75 -4.45 -6.56 -5.90
N ALA A 76 -4.66 -7.48 -6.84
CA ALA A 76 -4.15 -8.84 -6.73
C ALA A 76 -2.62 -8.87 -6.69
N LEU A 77 -1.96 -8.13 -7.58
CA LEU A 77 -0.50 -8.00 -7.63
C LEU A 77 0.05 -7.32 -6.36
N LEU A 78 -0.58 -6.23 -5.92
CA LEU A 78 -0.16 -5.54 -4.70
C LEU A 78 -0.32 -6.42 -3.46
N TYR A 79 -1.38 -7.22 -3.41
CA TYR A 79 -1.62 -8.17 -2.33
C TYR A 79 -0.58 -9.30 -2.33
N GLU A 80 -0.25 -9.86 -3.49
CA GLU A 80 0.80 -10.86 -3.64
C GLU A 80 2.16 -10.33 -3.13
N ASP A 81 2.58 -9.15 -3.58
CA ASP A 81 3.83 -8.50 -3.13
C ASP A 81 3.86 -8.29 -1.60
N LEU A 82 2.73 -7.87 -1.02
CA LEU A 82 2.58 -7.69 0.42
C LEU A 82 2.73 -9.01 1.18
N MET A 83 2.06 -10.06 0.71
CA MET A 83 2.09 -11.39 1.33
C MET A 83 3.48 -12.02 1.24
N GLU A 84 4.15 -11.93 0.10
CA GLU A 84 5.53 -12.40 -0.03
C GLU A 84 6.47 -11.69 0.94
N ARG A 85 6.33 -10.37 1.09
CA ARG A 85 7.15 -9.59 2.01
C ARG A 85 6.85 -9.96 3.46
N ALA A 86 5.58 -10.15 3.81
CA ALA A 86 5.17 -10.60 5.13
C ALA A 86 5.74 -11.99 5.45
N LEU A 87 5.60 -12.94 4.53
CA LEU A 87 6.15 -14.29 4.66
C LEU A 87 7.67 -14.26 4.86
N ALA A 88 8.39 -13.47 4.07
CA ALA A 88 9.83 -13.29 4.20
C ALA A 88 10.25 -12.61 5.52
N ALA A 89 9.40 -11.77 6.10
CA ALA A 89 9.64 -11.17 7.41
C ALA A 89 9.42 -12.18 8.54
N PHE A 90 8.30 -12.92 8.53
CA PHE A 90 7.96 -13.89 9.57
C PHE A 90 8.85 -15.14 9.57
N ASN A 91 9.43 -15.51 8.42
CA ASN A 91 10.41 -16.60 8.33
C ASN A 91 11.76 -16.29 8.99
N LEU A 92 11.98 -15.09 9.51
CA LEU A 92 13.21 -14.74 10.24
C LEU A 92 13.31 -15.52 11.55
N ARG A 93 14.45 -16.19 11.77
CA ARG A 93 14.82 -16.82 13.05
C ARG A 93 15.99 -16.08 13.70
N GLY A 94 16.10 -16.20 15.03
CA GLY A 94 17.24 -15.68 15.81
C GLY A 94 16.89 -14.53 16.75
N PRO A 95 17.90 -13.91 17.39
CA PRO A 95 17.70 -12.87 18.39
C PRO A 95 17.01 -11.63 17.79
N LEU A 96 16.26 -10.92 18.64
CA LEU A 96 15.53 -9.69 18.29
C LEU A 96 14.55 -9.87 17.11
N GLN A 97 13.97 -11.07 16.97
CA GLN A 97 13.06 -11.41 15.87
C GLN A 97 11.93 -10.39 15.70
N GLU A 98 11.23 -10.04 16.78
CA GLU A 98 10.10 -9.10 16.75
C GLU A 98 10.51 -7.73 16.20
N ILE A 99 11.66 -7.21 16.63
CA ILE A 99 12.19 -5.92 16.16
C ILE A 99 12.54 -6.00 14.67
N ARG A 100 13.17 -7.10 14.23
CA ARG A 100 13.55 -7.30 12.83
C ARG A 100 12.33 -7.45 11.92
N VAL A 101 11.30 -8.16 12.39
CA VAL A 101 10.01 -8.28 11.71
C VAL A 101 9.38 -6.89 11.59
N ALA A 102 9.23 -6.16 12.70
CA ALA A 102 8.67 -4.80 12.69
C ALA A 102 9.44 -3.87 11.73
N HIS A 103 10.76 -3.93 11.72
CA HIS A 103 11.59 -3.14 10.82
C HIS A 103 11.38 -3.52 9.34
N ARG A 104 11.16 -4.80 9.02
CA ARG A 104 10.89 -5.25 7.64
C ARG A 104 9.49 -4.93 7.16
N LEU A 105 8.52 -4.85 8.08
CA LEU A 105 7.11 -4.56 7.80
C LEU A 105 6.78 -3.06 7.79
N ARG A 106 7.75 -2.18 8.05
CA ARG A 106 7.52 -0.73 8.04
C ARG A 106 7.45 -0.18 6.61
N ASP A 107 6.67 0.90 6.46
CA ASP A 107 6.70 1.74 5.28
C ASP A 107 8.09 2.37 5.13
N THR A 108 8.68 2.25 3.94
CA THR A 108 10.08 2.62 3.68
C THR A 108 10.26 3.72 2.64
N GLY A 109 9.17 4.26 2.08
CA GLY A 109 9.24 5.35 1.11
C GLY A 109 7.89 6.03 0.88
N PRO A 110 7.88 7.16 0.15
CA PRO A 110 6.65 7.80 -0.27
C PRO A 110 5.89 6.90 -1.26
N CYS A 111 4.56 6.93 -1.21
CA CYS A 111 3.75 6.25 -2.21
C CYS A 111 3.93 6.88 -3.59
N LEU A 112 3.83 6.07 -4.63
CA LEU A 112 3.70 6.57 -6.00
C LEU A 112 2.37 7.30 -6.14
N MET A 113 2.43 8.53 -6.64
CA MET A 113 1.32 9.49 -6.70
C MET A 113 0.43 9.28 -7.91
#